data_AF-A0A174LHT6-F1
#
_entry.id   AF-A0A174LHT6-F1
#
_cell.length_a   1.000
_cell.length_b   1.000
_cell.length_c   1.000
_cell.angle_alpha   90.00
_cell.angle_beta   90.00
_cell.angle_gamma   90.00
#
_symmetry.space_group_name_H-M   'P 1'
#
loop_
_entity.id
_entity.type
_entity.pdbx_description
1 polymer ?
#
loop_
_entity_poly.entity_id
_entity_poly.type
_entity_poly.pdbx_seq_one_letter_code
_entity_poly.pdbx_strand_id
1 'polypeptide(L)' 'MQKKLSPWCKKAKIAMIQNDISVNDLAEELGCSRCYLSSTLNGKKTSIEIRRRISDYLNISDSDN' A
#
# COMPACT_ATOMS: atom_id res chain seq x y z
N MET A 1 2.32 -11.59 17.57
CA MET A 1 1.07 -11.89 16.85
C MET A 1 1.28 -11.65 15.36
N GLN A 2 1.43 -12.70 14.55
CA GLN A 2 1.50 -12.54 13.09
C GLN A 2 0.08 -12.26 12.58
N LYS A 3 -0.32 -10.99 12.54
CA LYS A 3 -1.53 -10.59 11.81
C LYS A 3 -1.31 -10.96 10.35
N LYS A 4 -2.07 -11.94 9.84
CA LYS A 4 -2.08 -12.26 8.41
C LYS A 4 -2.42 -10.97 7.66
N LEU A 5 -1.41 -10.34 7.05
CA LEU A 5 -1.63 -9.25 6.12
C LEU A 5 -2.50 -9.78 4.98
N SER A 6 -3.54 -9.03 4.63
CA SER A 6 -4.32 -9.29 3.41
C SER A 6 -3.37 -9.40 2.21
N PRO A 7 -3.65 -10.26 1.22
CA PRO A 7 -2.77 -10.47 0.09
C PRO A 7 -2.50 -9.18 -0.68
N TRP A 8 -3.44 -8.23 -0.72
CA TRP A 8 -3.19 -6.89 -1.27
C TRP A 8 -2.04 -6.15 -0.55
N CYS A 9 -2.01 -6.18 0.79
CA CYS A 9 -0.93 -5.54 1.56
C CYS A 9 0.43 -6.20 1.26
N LYS A 10 0.46 -7.52 1.01
CA LYS A 10 1.67 -8.21 0.58
C LYS A 10 2.08 -7.78 -0.83
N LYS A 11 1.14 -7.79 -1.79
CA LYS A 11 1.36 -7.35 -3.18
C LYS A 11 1.90 -5.91 -3.21
N ALA A 12 1.31 -4.99 -2.46
CA ALA A 12 1.79 -3.61 -2.33
C ALA A 12 3.22 -3.53 -1.82
N LYS A 13 3.56 -4.21 -0.71
CA LYS A 13 4.95 -4.22 -0.21
C LYS A 13 5.94 -4.83 -1.20
N ILE A 14 5.56 -5.89 -1.91
CA ILE A 14 6.39 -6.50 -2.95
C ILE A 14 6.62 -5.52 -4.10
N ALA A 15 5.57 -4.87 -4.60
CA ALA A 15 5.68 -3.90 -5.68
C ALA A 15 6.52 -2.68 -5.26
N MET A 16 6.39 -2.21 -4.01
CA MET A 16 7.25 -1.17 -3.47
C MET A 16 8.73 -1.56 -3.52
N ILE A 17 9.07 -2.79 -3.13
CA ILE A 17 10.45 -3.30 -3.21
C ILE A 17 10.91 -3.44 -4.67
N GLN A 18 10.04 -3.93 -5.56
CA GLN A 18 10.37 -4.09 -6.98
C GLN A 18 10.64 -2.77 -7.70
N ASN A 19 9.96 -1.70 -7.28
CA ASN A 19 10.12 -0.36 -7.85
C ASN A 19 11.08 0.52 -7.03
N ASP A 20 11.72 -0.01 -5.98
CA ASP A 20 12.57 0.73 -5.05
C ASP A 20 11.88 1.96 -4.41
N ILE A 21 10.57 1.87 -4.19
CA ILE A 21 9.73 2.95 -3.65
C ILE A 21 9.61 2.80 -2.13
N SER A 22 9.97 3.84 -1.39
CA SER A 22 9.72 3.89 0.05
C SER A 22 8.32 4.40 0.39
N VAL A 23 7.85 4.09 1.60
CA VAL A 23 6.56 4.61 2.11
C VAL A 23 6.54 6.14 2.15
N ASN A 24 7.71 6.79 2.22
CA ASN A 24 7.82 8.26 2.15
C ASN A 24 7.56 8.78 0.74
N ASP A 25 8.25 8.25 -0.27
CA ASP A 25 8.02 8.65 -1.66
C ASP A 25 6.56 8.47 -2.05
N LEU A 26 5.98 7.34 -1.67
CA LEU A 26 4.57 7.04 -1.94
C LEU A 26 3.63 7.98 -1.16
N ALA A 27 4.04 8.47 0.01
CA ALA A 27 3.30 9.46 0.78
C ALA A 27 3.38 10.85 0.16
N GLU A 28 4.55 11.24 -0.32
CA GLU A 28 4.77 12.52 -0.99
C GLU A 28 4.02 12.58 -2.33
N GLU A 29 4.11 11.52 -3.13
CA GLU A 29 3.41 11.40 -4.41
C GLU A 29 1.89 11.42 -4.24
N LEU A 30 1.36 10.67 -3.26
CA LEU A 30 -0.08 10.62 -3.01
C LEU A 30 -0.60 11.81 -2.18
N GLY A 31 0.28 12.70 -1.72
CA GLY A 31 -0.06 13.82 -0.84
C GLY A 31 -0.66 13.37 0.50
N CYS A 32 -0.25 12.22 1.01
CA CYS A 32 -0.78 11.60 2.22
C CYS A 32 0.28 11.50 3.31
N SER A 33 -0.14 11.39 4.58
CA SER A 33 0.83 11.16 5.65
C SER A 33 1.40 9.74 5.63
N ARG A 34 2.72 9.59 5.84
CA ARG A 34 3.39 8.29 5.99
C ARG A 34 2.72 7.37 7.02
N CYS A 35 2.26 7.91 8.16
CA CYS A 35 1.55 7.14 9.18
C CYS A 35 0.23 6.54 8.67
N TYR A 36 -0.45 7.28 7.80
CA TYR A 36 -1.69 6.85 7.17
C TYR A 36 -1.42 5.69 6.20
N LEU A 37 -0.45 5.88 5.30
CA LEU A 37 0.00 4.85 4.36
C LEU A 37 0.50 3.58 5.06
N SER A 38 1.32 3.73 6.10
CA SER A 38 1.78 2.61 6.93
C SER A 38 0.60 1.85 7.55
N SER A 39 -0.42 2.56 8.05
CA SER A 39 -1.63 1.94 8.59
C SER A 39 -2.44 1.20 7.51
N THR A 40 -2.47 1.71 6.28
CA THR A 40 -3.14 1.07 5.13
C THR A 40 -2.38 -0.17 4.65
N LEU A 41 -1.07 -0.06 4.44
CA LEU A 41 -0.19 -1.17 4.04
C LEU A 41 -0.08 -2.27 5.10
N ASN A 42 -0.42 -1.95 6.34
CA ASN A 42 -0.45 -2.91 7.44
C ASN A 42 -1.87 -3.38 7.80
N GLY A 43 -2.86 -3.05 6.96
CA GLY A 43 -4.25 -3.52 7.06
C GLY A 43 -5.04 -3.00 8.26
N LYS A 44 -4.60 -1.91 8.90
CA LYS A 44 -5.29 -1.30 10.07
C LYS A 44 -6.39 -0.32 9.66
N LYS A 45 -6.17 0.45 8.59
CA LYS A 45 -7.15 1.40 8.03
C LYS A 45 -7.07 1.37 6.52
N THR A 46 -8.08 0.79 5.88
CA THR A 46 -8.14 0.69 4.42
C THR A 46 -9.21 1.64 3.92
N SER A 47 -8.79 2.80 3.42
CA SER A 47 -9.66 3.63 2.58
C SER A 47 -9.57 3.14 1.15
N ILE A 48 -10.73 2.92 0.54
CA ILE A 48 -10.86 2.44 -0.84
C ILE A 48 -10.15 3.40 -1.81
N GLU A 49 -10.22 4.71 -1.56
CA GLU A 49 -9.57 5.73 -2.38
C GLU A 49 -8.04 5.59 -2.38
N ILE A 50 -7.41 5.56 -1.21
CA ILE A 50 -5.95 5.41 -1.12
C ILE A 50 -5.50 4.04 -1.60
N ARG A 51 -6.27 2.98 -1.33
CA ARG A 51 -5.99 1.66 -1.89
C ARG A 51 -5.97 1.69 -3.43
N ARG A 52 -6.93 2.37 -4.06
CA ARG A 52 -6.95 2.59 -5.51
C ARG A 52 -5.75 3.39 -6.00
N ARG A 53 -5.43 4.52 -5.37
CA ARG A 53 -4.28 5.34 -5.78
C ARG A 53 -2.96 4.59 -5.67
N ILE A 54 -2.74 3.86 -4.58
CA ILE A 54 -1.56 2.99 -4.42
C ILE A 54 -1.55 1.90 -5.49
N SER A 55 -2.72 1.30 -5.78
CA SER A 55 -2.81 0.24 -6.77
C SER A 55 -2.51 0.74 -8.18
N ASP A 56 -2.99 1.93 -8.52
CA ASP A 56 -2.71 2.62 -9.77
C ASP A 56 -1.22 2.97 -9.88
N TYR A 57 -0.65 3.58 -8.85
CA TYR A 57 0.76 3.97 -8.81
C TYR A 57 1.73 2.79 -8.87
N LEU A 58 1.47 1.74 -8.08
CA LEU A 58 2.30 0.53 -8.06
C LEU A 58 1.92 -0.47 -9.17
N ASN A 59 0.94 -0.14 -9.99
CA ASN A 59 0.36 -0.99 -11.04
C ASN A 59 0.05 -2.41 -10.56
N ILE A 60 -0.54 -2.53 -9.37
CA ILE A 60 -0.95 -3.82 -8.77
C ILE A 60 -2.46 -4.01 -8.88
N SER A 61 -2.90 -5.25 -9.10
CA SER A 61 -4.33 -5.56 -9.04
C SER A 61 -4.86 -5.51 -7.62
N ASP A 62 -5.99 -4.83 -7.45
CA ASP A 62 -6.80 -4.85 -6.22
C ASP A 62 -7.39 -6.24 -5.91
N SER A 63 -7.31 -7.18 -6.85
CA SER A 63 -7.87 -8.51 -6.72
C SER A 63 -7.10 -9.39 -5.73
N ASP A 64 -7.84 -9.87 -4.73
CA ASP A 64 -7.49 -10.90 -3.74
C ASP A 64 -7.43 -12.32 -4.36
N ASN A 65 -7.13 -12.43 -5.66
CA ASN A 65 -6.97 -13.73 -6.32
C ASN A 65 -5.58 -14.30 -6.04
#